data_AF-A0A3D9UXI4-F1
#
_entry.id   AF-A0A3D9UXI4-F1
#
_cell.length_a   1.000
_cell.length_b   1.000
_cell.length_c   1.000
_cell.angle_alpha   90.00
_cell.angle_beta   90.00
_cell.angle_gamma   90.00
#
_symmetry.space_group_name_H-M   'P 1'
#
loop_
_entity.id
_entity.type
_entity.pdbx_description
1 polymer ?
#
loop_
_entity_poly.entity_id
_entity_poly.type
_entity_poly.pdbx_seq_one_letter_code
_entity_poly.pdbx_strand_id
1 'polypeptide(L)'
;MFPELRDSRNPSKWKVQQVEKALNNLLDEDERNIVERKFLTNERVCPYCDWYEIEIAGVSIDHFLPKSKFPLFSIYPKNLVMSCPTCNDRIKRHYIKLSIFHPYYDEVANYFKLLEIYIVISWSILEFIFGI
;
A
#
# COMPACT_ATOMS: atom_id res chain seq x y z
N MET A 1 26.95 19.57 5.11
CA MET A 1 25.92 18.56 5.46
C MET A 1 25.95 17.50 4.36
N PHE A 2 26.22 16.25 4.72
CA PHE A 2 26.74 15.16 3.86
C PHE A 2 25.94 14.92 2.55
N PRO A 3 26.49 15.27 1.36
CA PRO A 3 25.84 15.09 0.06
C PRO A 3 25.59 13.61 -0.30
N GLU A 4 26.43 12.72 0.23
CA GLU A 4 26.38 11.27 0.02
C GLU A 4 25.14 10.61 0.64
N LEU A 5 24.48 11.30 1.56
CA LEU A 5 23.20 10.84 2.12
C LEU A 5 22.03 11.08 1.15
N ARG A 6 22.20 11.90 0.10
CA ARG A 6 21.11 12.36 -0.78
C ARG A 6 20.88 11.50 -2.02
N ASP A 7 21.76 10.57 -2.35
CA ASP A 7 21.53 9.66 -3.48
C ASP A 7 20.51 8.57 -3.08
N SER A 8 19.28 8.70 -3.59
CA SER A 8 18.16 7.77 -3.37
C SER A 8 18.08 6.67 -4.42
N ARG A 9 18.89 6.74 -5.49
CA ARG A 9 18.84 5.76 -6.59
C ARG A 9 19.53 4.45 -6.24
N ASN A 10 20.42 4.46 -5.25
CA ASN A 10 21.06 3.26 -4.73
C ASN A 10 21.18 3.35 -3.19
N PRO A 11 20.25 2.77 -2.42
CA PRO A 11 20.33 2.82 -0.97
C PRO A 11 21.61 2.13 -0.51
N SER A 12 22.47 2.89 0.18
CA SER A 12 23.74 2.33 0.65
C SER A 12 23.46 1.20 1.64
N LYS A 13 24.21 0.09 1.51
CA LYS A 13 24.11 -1.07 2.40
C LYS A 13 24.08 -0.69 3.89
N TRP A 14 24.86 0.32 4.25
CA TRP A 14 24.92 0.86 5.61
C TRP A 14 23.64 1.58 6.04
N LYS A 15 22.98 2.34 5.16
CA LYS A 15 21.68 2.95 5.46
C LYS A 15 20.63 1.87 5.73
N VAL A 16 20.59 0.82 4.89
CA VAL A 16 19.69 -0.33 5.07
C VAL A 16 19.94 -1.01 6.42
N GLN A 17 21.20 -1.29 6.76
CA GLN A 17 21.57 -1.90 8.04
C GLN A 17 21.21 -1.04 9.27
N GLN A 18 21.33 0.29 9.18
CA GLN A 18 20.93 1.17 10.28
C GLN A 18 19.41 1.19 10.45
N VAL A 19 18.67 1.18 9.34
CA VAL A 19 17.21 1.05 9.38
C VAL A 19 16.82 -0.29 10.00
N GLU A 20 17.33 -1.42 9.49
CA GLU A 20 17.10 -2.76 10.04
C GLU A 20 17.37 -2.83 11.55
N LYS A 21 18.49 -2.25 12.01
CA LYS A 21 18.84 -2.21 13.43
C LYS A 21 17.85 -1.38 14.26
N ALA A 22 17.33 -0.29 13.73
CA ALA A 22 16.30 0.51 14.38
C ALA A 22 14.95 -0.23 14.41
N LEU A 23 14.56 -0.88 13.30
CA LEU A 23 13.34 -1.70 13.20
C LEU A 23 13.33 -2.84 14.21
N ASN A 24 14.49 -3.46 14.45
CA ASN A 24 14.59 -4.61 15.34
C ASN A 24 14.45 -4.28 16.83
N ASN A 25 14.72 -3.03 17.24
CA ASN A 25 14.78 -2.66 18.66
C ASN A 25 13.68 -1.68 19.11
N LEU A 26 13.01 -0.98 18.19
CA LEU A 26 12.09 0.12 18.52
C LEU A 26 10.65 -0.12 18.06
N LEU A 27 10.44 -1.04 17.13
CA LEU A 27 9.13 -1.28 16.53
C LEU A 27 8.55 -2.62 16.98
N ASP A 28 7.23 -2.66 17.11
CA ASP A 28 6.51 -3.92 17.23
C ASP A 28 6.60 -4.74 15.91
N GLU A 29 6.18 -6.01 15.97
CA GLU A 29 6.28 -6.92 14.82
C GLU A 29 5.46 -6.43 13.62
N ASP A 30 4.27 -5.87 13.86
CA ASP A 30 3.44 -5.29 12.79
C ASP A 30 4.16 -4.10 12.15
N GLU A 31 4.66 -3.18 12.97
CA GLU A 31 5.40 -1.98 12.57
C GLU A 31 6.64 -2.32 11.75
N ARG A 32 7.38 -3.36 12.12
CA ARG A 32 8.51 -3.87 11.31
C ARG A 32 8.04 -4.40 9.96
N ASN A 33 7.04 -5.28 9.95
CA ASN A 33 6.49 -5.87 8.72
C ASN A 33 5.94 -4.80 7.77
N ILE A 34 5.39 -3.72 8.31
CA ILE A 34 4.91 -2.57 7.54
C ILE A 34 6.08 -1.83 6.89
N VAL A 35 7.14 -1.51 7.65
CA VAL A 35 8.29 -0.79 7.11
C VAL A 35 9.05 -1.64 6.09
N GLU A 36 9.16 -2.96 6.34
CA GLU A 36 9.71 -3.91 5.38
C GLU A 36 8.91 -3.91 4.07
N ARG A 37 7.58 -4.07 4.14
CA ARG A 37 6.72 -4.05 2.94
C ARG A 37 6.72 -2.71 2.20
N LYS A 38 6.95 -1.61 2.91
CA LYS A 38 7.01 -0.28 2.30
C LYS A 38 8.34 0.00 1.62
N PHE A 39 9.45 -0.34 2.27
CA PHE A 39 10.78 0.18 1.90
C PHE A 39 11.80 -0.88 1.52
N LEU A 40 11.54 -2.16 1.84
CA LEU A 40 12.52 -3.24 1.70
C LEU A 40 12.05 -4.36 0.75
N THR A 41 10.73 -4.53 0.54
CA THR A 41 10.21 -5.46 -0.47
C THR A 41 10.23 -4.85 -1.87
N ASN A 42 10.34 -5.71 -2.89
CA ASN A 42 10.36 -5.29 -4.30
C ASN A 42 8.95 -5.02 -4.87
N GLU A 43 7.91 -5.05 -4.02
CA GLU A 43 6.56 -4.63 -4.35
C GLU A 43 6.51 -3.12 -4.48
N ARG A 44 6.85 -2.64 -5.67
CA ARG A 44 6.88 -1.22 -5.97
C ARG A 44 5.55 -0.72 -6.50
N VAL A 45 4.46 -1.48 -6.47
CA VAL A 45 3.20 -1.04 -7.09
C VAL A 45 2.39 -0.17 -6.11
N CYS A 46 1.74 0.87 -6.62
CA CYS A 46 0.87 1.73 -5.82
C CYS A 46 -0.31 0.93 -5.23
N PRO A 47 -0.46 0.87 -3.89
CA PRO A 47 -1.45 0.02 -3.25
C PRO A 47 -2.89 0.53 -3.40
N TYR A 48 -3.08 1.75 -3.92
CA TYR A 48 -4.41 2.29 -4.19
C TYR A 48 -4.94 1.96 -5.58
N CYS A 49 -4.06 1.84 -6.58
CA CYS A 49 -4.49 1.65 -7.97
C CYS A 49 -3.93 0.41 -8.65
N ASP A 50 -2.99 -0.28 -8.00
CA ASP A 50 -2.32 -1.49 -8.48
C ASP A 50 -1.73 -1.37 -9.90
N TRP A 51 -1.45 -0.14 -10.34
CA TRP A 51 -1.08 0.16 -11.72
C TRP A 51 0.30 0.80 -11.88
N TYR A 52 0.63 1.74 -10.98
CA TYR A 52 1.82 2.57 -11.16
C TYR A 52 2.97 2.04 -10.29
N GLU A 53 4.13 1.79 -10.90
CA GLU A 53 5.34 1.48 -10.16
C GLU A 53 5.89 2.75 -9.49
N ILE A 54 6.05 2.69 -8.17
CA ILE A 54 6.62 3.70 -7.30
C ILE A 54 8.13 3.56 -7.39
N GLU A 55 8.73 4.42 -8.21
CA GLU A 55 10.18 4.62 -8.18
C GLU A 55 10.61 5.19 -6.83
N ILE A 56 11.71 4.70 -6.28
CA ILE A 56 12.29 5.17 -4.99
C ILE A 56 12.54 6.69 -5.02
N ALA A 57 12.84 7.27 -6.19
CA ALA A 57 13.05 8.70 -6.36
C ALA A 57 11.75 9.54 -6.46
N GLY A 58 10.61 8.89 -6.69
CA GLY A 58 9.28 9.52 -6.88
C GLY A 58 8.23 9.10 -5.85
N VAL A 59 8.65 8.52 -4.72
CA VAL A 59 7.77 8.10 -3.62
C VAL A 59 6.96 9.29 -3.12
N SER A 60 5.63 9.20 -3.22
CA SER A 60 4.72 10.11 -2.52
C SER A 60 4.17 9.39 -1.29
N ILE A 61 4.46 9.94 -0.11
CA ILE A 61 3.94 9.40 1.16
C ILE A 61 2.59 10.06 1.41
N ASP A 62 1.53 9.27 1.27
CA ASP A 62 0.18 9.65 1.64
C ASP A 62 -0.05 9.51 3.15
N HIS A 63 -0.89 10.39 3.70
CA HIS A 63 -1.42 10.24 5.04
C HIS A 63 -2.82 9.62 4.92
N PHE A 64 -2.96 8.33 5.24
CA PHE A 64 -4.21 7.60 5.14
C PHE A 64 -5.38 8.39 5.74
N LEU A 65 -5.22 8.81 7.00
CA LEU A 65 -6.01 9.85 7.63
C LEU A 65 -5.40 11.23 7.32
N PRO A 66 -6.17 12.15 6.70
CA PRO A 66 -5.66 13.45 6.29
C PRO A 66 -5.07 14.24 7.46
N LYS A 67 -3.82 14.69 7.31
CA LYS A 67 -3.11 15.53 8.29
C LYS A 67 -3.89 16.77 8.73
N SER A 68 -4.68 17.37 7.84
CA SER A 68 -5.52 18.54 8.14
C SER A 68 -6.59 18.26 9.20
N LYS A 69 -7.05 17.01 9.33
CA LYS A 69 -8.04 16.58 10.31
C LYS A 69 -7.40 15.81 11.47
N PHE A 70 -6.30 15.11 11.20
CA PHE A 70 -5.64 14.17 12.11
C PHE A 70 -4.15 14.48 12.26
N PRO A 71 -3.77 15.69 12.72
CA PRO A 71 -2.38 16.13 12.74
C PRO A 71 -1.50 15.28 13.67
N LEU A 72 -2.06 14.73 14.75
CA LEU A 72 -1.35 13.85 15.69
C LEU A 72 -0.85 12.56 15.03
N PHE A 73 -1.52 12.10 13.97
CA PHE A 73 -1.14 10.89 13.24
C PHE A 73 -0.20 11.19 12.05
N SER A 74 0.29 12.43 11.90
CA SER A 74 1.13 12.82 10.75
C SER A 74 2.45 12.05 10.66
N ILE A 75 2.98 11.60 11.79
CA ILE A 75 4.22 10.85 11.86
C ILE A 75 4.00 9.39 12.26
N TYR A 76 2.74 9.00 12.48
CA TYR A 76 2.42 7.66 12.94
C TYR A 76 2.62 6.67 11.78
N PRO A 77 3.51 5.67 11.90
CA PRO A 77 3.87 4.81 10.76
C PRO A 77 2.68 4.10 10.12
N LYS A 78 1.67 3.72 10.93
CA LYS A 78 0.47 3.07 10.42
C LYS A 78 -0.47 4.01 9.66
N ASN A 79 -0.27 5.33 9.76
CA ASN A 79 -1.02 6.33 8.99
C ASN A 79 -0.32 6.74 7.69
N LEU A 80 0.89 6.26 7.43
CA LEU A 80 1.66 6.60 6.24
C LEU A 80 1.51 5.51 5.18
N VAL A 81 1.23 5.88 3.92
CA VAL A 81 1.07 4.93 2.81
C VAL A 81 1.95 5.37 1.64
N MET A 82 2.79 4.47 1.12
CA MET A 82 3.54 4.79 -0.10
C MET A 82 2.59 4.65 -1.28
N SER A 83 2.36 5.74 -2.00
CA SER A 83 1.41 5.78 -3.11
C SER A 83 1.94 6.63 -4.26
N CYS A 84 1.37 6.43 -5.46
CA CYS A 84 1.74 7.27 -6.59
C CYS A 84 1.18 8.71 -6.41
N PRO A 85 1.86 9.74 -6.95
CA PRO A 85 1.41 11.13 -6.83
C PRO A 85 -0.03 11.35 -7.35
N THR A 86 -0.43 10.61 -8.39
CA THR A 86 -1.80 10.67 -8.91
C THR A 86 -2.82 10.24 -7.87
N CYS A 87 -2.61 9.12 -7.16
CA CYS A 87 -3.53 8.67 -6.13
C CYS A 87 -3.53 9.60 -4.92
N ASN A 88 -2.33 9.99 -4.44
CA ASN A 88 -2.18 10.86 -3.28
C ASN A 88 -2.81 12.25 -3.52
N ASP A 89 -2.31 12.98 -4.52
CA ASP A 89 -2.57 14.42 -4.68
C ASP A 89 -3.78 14.72 -5.57
N ARG A 90 -4.10 13.84 -6.54
CA ARG A 90 -5.19 14.11 -7.47
C ARG A 90 -6.50 13.44 -7.06
N ILE A 91 -6.44 12.19 -6.60
CA ILE A 91 -7.63 11.39 -6.30
C ILE A 91 -8.05 11.54 -4.84
N LYS A 92 -7.17 11.21 -3.87
CA LYS A 92 -7.51 11.17 -2.45
C LYS A 92 -7.53 12.55 -1.80
N ARG A 93 -6.46 13.34 -1.94
CA ARG A 93 -6.32 14.66 -1.31
C ARG A 93 -6.58 14.61 0.21
N HIS A 94 -7.59 15.34 0.68
CA HIS A 94 -8.00 15.42 2.08
C HIS A 94 -9.34 14.71 2.35
N TYR A 95 -9.82 13.93 1.40
CA TYR A 95 -11.07 13.19 1.54
C TYR A 95 -10.84 11.87 2.29
N ILE A 96 -11.85 11.48 3.07
CA ILE A 96 -11.95 10.18 3.71
C ILE A 96 -13.12 9.50 3.00
N LYS A 97 -12.86 8.50 2.15
CA LYS A 97 -13.95 7.72 1.53
C LYS A 97 -14.48 6.72 2.57
N LEU A 98 -15.80 6.67 2.74
CA LEU A 98 -16.46 5.77 3.70
C LEU A 98 -16.55 4.35 3.12
N SER A 99 -15.54 3.56 3.48
CA SER A 99 -15.36 2.10 3.42
C SER A 99 -13.84 1.95 3.50
N ILE A 100 -13.32 2.19 4.71
CA ILE A 100 -11.91 2.50 4.97
C ILE A 100 -11.15 1.17 4.99
N PHE A 101 -10.77 0.67 3.82
CA PHE A 101 -9.81 -0.42 3.71
C PHE A 101 -8.41 0.17 3.68
N HIS A 102 -7.65 -0.09 4.72
CA HIS A 102 -6.26 0.26 4.76
C HIS A 102 -5.45 -0.72 3.90
N PRO A 103 -4.70 -0.24 2.89
CA PRO A 103 -4.05 -1.09 1.90
C PRO A 103 -3.09 -2.15 2.47
N TYR A 104 -2.54 -1.91 3.67
CA TYR A 104 -1.61 -2.82 4.33
C TYR A 104 -2.20 -3.63 5.50
N TYR A 105 -3.41 -3.29 5.97
CA TYR A 105 -4.01 -3.97 7.14
C TYR A 105 -5.27 -4.73 6.80
N ASP A 106 -6.00 -4.26 5.78
CA ASP A 106 -7.22 -4.88 5.34
C ASP A 106 -6.94 -5.80 4.17
N GLU A 107 -7.20 -7.08 4.38
CA GLU A 107 -7.27 -8.03 3.28
C GLU A 107 -8.61 -7.85 2.57
N VAL A 108 -8.52 -7.22 1.40
CA VAL A 108 -9.67 -6.85 0.57
C VAL A 108 -10.56 -8.06 0.25
N ALA A 109 -9.97 -9.25 0.09
CA ALA A 109 -10.68 -10.50 -0.16
C ALA A 109 -11.70 -10.86 0.94
N ASN A 110 -11.44 -10.49 2.19
CA ASN A 110 -12.35 -10.77 3.31
C ASN A 110 -13.67 -9.99 3.22
N TYR A 111 -13.71 -8.95 2.38
CA TYR A 111 -14.89 -8.11 2.19
C TYR A 111 -15.65 -8.40 0.89
N PHE A 112 -15.10 -9.25 0.02
CA PHE A 112 -15.75 -9.68 -1.21
C PHE A 112 -16.14 -11.15 -1.12
N LYS A 113 -17.43 -11.43 -1.30
CA LYS A 113 -17.88 -12.80 -1.59
C LYS A 113 -17.63 -13.05 -3.08
N LEU A 114 -16.58 -13.81 -3.39
CA LEU A 114 -16.34 -14.25 -4.76
C LEU A 114 -17.54 -15.09 -5.21
N LEU A 115 -18.21 -14.65 -6.27
CA LEU A 115 -19.20 -15.46 -6.95
C LEU A 115 -18.44 -16.46 -7.82
N GLU A 116 -18.46 -17.74 -7.45
CA GLU A 116 -17.98 -18.80 -8.32
C GLU A 116 -18.90 -18.89 -9.53
N ILE A 117 -18.43 -18.41 -10.69
CA ILE A 117 -19.13 -18.57 -11.95
C ILE A 117 -18.65 -19.87 -12.59
N TYR A 118 -19.52 -20.88 -12.60
CA TYR A 118 -19.30 -22.10 -13.37
C TYR A 118 -19.68 -21.86 -14.82
N ILE A 119 -18.69 -21.82 -15.72
CA ILE A 119 -18.94 -21.78 -17.16
C ILE A 119 -19.25 -23.21 -17.61
N VAL A 120 -20.54 -23.51 -17.82
CA VAL A 120 -20.97 -24.75 -18.48
C VAL A 120 -20.76 -24.57 -19.99
N ILE A 121 -19.67 -25.11 -20.52
CA ILE A 121 -19.47 -25.17 -21.97
C ILE A 121 -20.28 -26.36 -22.51
N SER A 122 -21.56 -26.11 -22.82
CA SER A 122 -22.36 -27.05 -23.60
C SER A 122 -22.07 -26.88 -25.08
N TRP A 123 -21.37 -27.84 -25.68
CA TRP A 123 -21.48 -28.04 -27.12
C TRP A 123 -22.79 -28.77 -27.37
N SER A 124 -23.84 -27.99 -27.67
CA SER A 124 -25.17 -28.36 -28.18
C SER A 124 -26.32 -27.93 -27.25
N ILE A 125 -27.00 -26.86 -27.70
CA ILE A 125 -28.41 -26.51 -27.44
C ILE A 125 -28.71 -25.78 -26.11
N LEU A 126 -29.34 -24.61 -26.28
CA LEU A 126 -29.91 -23.70 -25.28
C LEU A 126 -30.82 -24.43 -24.29
N GLU A 127 -30.46 -24.47 -23.00
CA GLU A 127 -31.41 -24.34 -21.89
C GLU A 127 -30.70 -23.68 -20.68
N PHE A 128 -31.20 -22.51 -20.25
CA PHE A 128 -30.78 -21.82 -19.04
C PHE A 128 -31.60 -22.32 -17.85
N ILE A 129 -30.97 -22.96 -16.87
CA ILE A 129 -31.58 -23.22 -15.55
C ILE A 129 -30.86 -22.32 -14.54
N PHE A 130 -31.59 -21.34 -14.00
CA PHE A 130 -31.17 -20.55 -12.85
C PHE A 130 -31.51 -21.33 -11.57
N GLY A 131 -30.51 -21.59 -10.72
CA GLY A 131 -30.69 -22.05 -9.35
C GLY A 131 -30.47 -20.90 -8.38
N ILE A 132 -31.45 -20.72 -7.48
CA ILE A 132 -31.48 -19.75 -6.35
C ILE A 132 -30.43 -20.11 -5.30
#